data_AF-A0A3D4PU24-F1
#
_entry.id   AF-A0A3D4PU24-F1
#
_cell.length_a   1.000
_cell.length_b   1.000
_cell.length_c   1.000
_cell.angle_alpha   90.00
_cell.angle_beta   90.00
_cell.angle_gamma   90.00
#
_symmetry.space_group_name_H-M   'P 1'
#
loop_
_entity.id
_entity.type
_entity.pdbx_description
1 polymer ?
#
loop_
_entity_poly.entity_id
_entity_poly.type
_entity_poly.pdbx_seq_one_letter_code
_entity_poly.pdbx_strand_id
1 'polypeptide(L)'
;PHDELAGFIQGMADLGAWQPGQLVLHTDPAFGTAVLEPAQRSGAIPLAVHPAISFTGTSMDLRQLQVSFAAVTAPAPVLPIAQALAVELGCEPVVVDEGNRAAYAEAIATASEFSRAIIGQSTSLLRGIGVENPGGYLSALVQSTVERALREASDPPVL
;
A
#
# COMPACT_ATOMS: atom_id res chain seq x y z
N PRO A 1 -0.71 -1.24 12.54
CA PRO A 1 -1.29 -2.57 12.27
C PRO A 1 -2.74 -2.41 11.83
N HIS A 2 -3.20 -3.20 10.86
CA HIS A 2 -4.54 -3.07 10.26
C HIS A 2 -5.65 -3.13 11.34
N ASP A 3 -5.68 -4.22 12.11
CA ASP A 3 -6.74 -4.50 13.09
C ASP A 3 -6.80 -3.48 14.25
N GLU A 4 -5.68 -2.81 14.52
CA GLU A 4 -5.56 -1.85 15.63
C GLU A 4 -6.02 -0.45 15.23
N LEU A 5 -6.16 -0.15 13.94
CA LEU A 5 -6.39 1.22 13.46
C LEU A 5 -7.69 1.80 14.02
N ALA A 6 -8.80 1.08 13.88
CA ALA A 6 -10.11 1.55 14.35
C ALA A 6 -10.12 1.78 15.87
N GLY A 7 -9.57 0.82 16.63
CA GLY A 7 -9.48 0.90 18.09
C GLY A 7 -8.62 2.08 18.56
N PHE A 8 -7.48 2.30 17.91
CA PHE A 8 -6.59 3.42 18.21
C PHE A 8 -7.27 4.77 17.95
N ILE A 9 -7.92 4.93 16.80
CA ILE A 9 -8.60 6.19 16.45
C ILE A 9 -9.73 6.51 17.43
N GLN A 10 -10.53 5.50 17.80
CA GLN A 10 -11.58 5.66 18.80
C GLN A 10 -11.01 6.03 20.17
N GLY A 11 -9.99 5.31 20.66
CA GLY A 11 -9.38 5.61 21.95
C GLY A 11 -8.79 7.01 22.04
N MET A 12 -8.18 7.50 20.96
CA MET A 12 -7.70 8.88 20.87
C MET A 12 -8.83 9.91 20.90
N ALA A 13 -9.98 9.59 20.30
CA ALA A 13 -11.17 10.44 20.35
C ALA A 13 -11.77 10.50 21.75
N ASP A 14 -11.85 9.36 22.45
CA ASP A 14 -12.37 9.28 23.83
C ASP A 14 -11.51 10.09 24.82
N LEU A 15 -10.20 10.18 24.56
CA LEU A 15 -9.26 11.00 25.33
C LEU A 15 -9.30 12.49 24.97
N GLY A 16 -10.08 12.89 23.96
CA GLY A 16 -10.12 14.28 23.47
C GLY A 16 -8.80 14.74 22.85
N ALA A 17 -7.99 13.81 22.33
CA ALA A 17 -6.62 14.10 21.87
C ALA A 17 -6.57 14.81 20.50
N TRP A 18 -7.66 14.78 19.73
CA TRP A 18 -7.74 15.39 18.41
C TRP A 18 -7.92 16.91 18.47
N GLN A 19 -7.23 17.63 17.58
CA GLN A 19 -7.35 19.08 17.45
C GLN A 19 -8.15 19.45 16.19
N PRO A 20 -9.06 20.46 16.27
CA PRO A 20 -9.72 20.99 15.08
C PRO A 20 -8.73 21.49 14.03
N GLY A 21 -8.94 21.11 12.77
CA GLY A 21 -8.07 21.46 11.64
C GLY A 21 -6.81 20.60 11.50
N GLN A 22 -6.55 19.66 12.41
CA GLN A 22 -5.42 18.74 12.30
C GLN A 22 -5.64 17.76 11.13
N LEU A 23 -4.63 17.58 10.29
CA LEU A 23 -4.61 16.50 9.30
C LEU A 23 -4.34 15.16 9.99
N VAL A 24 -5.19 14.17 9.73
CA VAL A 24 -5.03 12.80 10.24
C VAL A 24 -4.98 11.86 9.05
N LEU A 25 -3.84 11.20 8.90
CA LEU A 25 -3.54 10.32 7.77
C LEU A 25 -3.24 8.90 8.29
N HIS A 26 -3.80 7.89 7.63
CA HIS A 26 -3.34 6.52 7.76
C HIS A 26 -2.86 5.97 6.42
N THR A 27 -2.07 4.89 6.49
CA THR A 27 -1.51 4.22 5.32
C THR A 27 -2.10 2.84 5.07
N ASP A 28 -3.05 2.39 5.87
CA ASP A 28 -3.69 1.08 5.66
C ASP A 28 -4.36 0.97 4.27
N PRO A 29 -4.15 -0.10 3.49
CA PRO A 29 -4.72 -0.25 2.15
C PRO A 29 -6.23 -0.55 2.15
N ALA A 30 -6.76 -1.20 3.19
CA ALA A 30 -8.13 -1.70 3.22
C ALA A 30 -9.14 -0.69 3.75
N PHE A 31 -8.69 0.24 4.61
CA PHE A 31 -9.52 1.35 5.05
C PHE A 31 -9.45 2.53 4.09
N GLY A 32 -10.58 3.21 3.88
CA GLY A 32 -10.62 4.60 3.44
C GLY A 32 -10.74 5.53 4.65
N THR A 33 -11.24 6.73 4.44
CA THR A 33 -11.38 7.74 5.50
C THR A 33 -12.48 7.45 6.53
N ALA A 34 -13.40 6.51 6.29
CA ALA A 34 -14.48 6.22 7.22
C ALA A 34 -13.98 5.72 8.59
N VAL A 35 -12.84 5.03 8.63
CA VAL A 35 -12.21 4.59 9.90
C VAL A 35 -11.78 5.78 10.78
N LEU A 36 -11.61 6.97 10.17
CA LEU A 36 -11.22 8.21 10.84
C LEU A 36 -12.42 9.05 11.33
N GLU A 37 -13.66 8.57 11.18
CA GLU A 37 -14.87 9.29 11.61
C GLU A 37 -14.78 9.81 13.07
N PRO A 38 -14.29 9.03 14.06
CA PRO A 38 -14.17 9.53 15.43
C PRO A 38 -13.27 10.77 15.55
N ALA A 39 -12.17 10.84 14.77
CA ALA A 39 -11.31 12.01 14.72
C ALA A 39 -11.99 13.18 13.99
N GLN A 40 -12.69 12.88 12.89
CA GLN A 40 -13.41 13.88 12.11
C GLN A 40 -14.50 14.60 12.92
N ARG A 41 -15.20 13.88 13.82
CA ARG A 41 -16.20 14.47 14.74
C ARG A 41 -15.59 15.53 15.68
N SER A 42 -14.30 15.45 15.97
CA SER A 42 -13.55 16.46 16.73
C SER A 42 -12.96 17.59 15.87
N GLY A 43 -13.31 17.63 14.58
CA GLY A 43 -12.86 18.65 13.63
C GLY A 43 -11.54 18.33 12.94
N ALA A 44 -11.01 17.10 13.07
CA ALA A 44 -9.86 16.67 12.31
C ALA A 44 -10.20 16.48 10.82
N ILE A 45 -9.20 16.57 9.96
CA ILE A 45 -9.32 16.43 8.51
C ILE A 45 -8.78 15.04 8.12
N PRO A 46 -9.64 14.09 7.72
CA PRO A 46 -9.25 12.71 7.48
C PRO A 46 -8.68 12.51 6.08
N LEU A 47 -7.59 11.75 5.98
CA LEU A 47 -6.92 11.39 4.74
C LEU A 47 -6.51 9.90 4.80
N ALA A 48 -6.63 9.18 3.69
CA ALA A 48 -6.07 7.84 3.53
C ALA A 48 -5.10 7.86 2.34
N VAL A 49 -3.83 7.52 2.58
CA VAL A 49 -2.78 7.50 1.55
C VAL A 49 -1.96 6.23 1.72
N HIS A 50 -2.12 5.26 0.83
CA HIS A 50 -1.35 4.01 0.85
C HIS A 50 -0.38 3.97 -0.34
N PRO A 51 0.94 4.14 -0.11
CA PRO A 51 1.95 3.85 -1.11
C PRO A 51 1.93 2.36 -1.50
N ALA A 52 1.83 2.06 -2.79
CA ALA A 52 1.74 0.70 -3.31
C ALA A 52 3.13 0.01 -3.35
N ILE A 53 3.77 -0.10 -2.19
CA ILE A 53 5.09 -0.70 -1.99
C ILE A 53 5.09 -1.59 -0.76
N SER A 54 5.83 -2.70 -0.82
CA SER A 54 6.17 -3.47 0.38
C SER A 54 7.49 -2.97 0.97
N PHE A 55 7.43 -2.39 2.16
CA PHE A 55 8.63 -1.94 2.87
C PHE A 55 9.43 -3.15 3.40
N THR A 56 10.69 -3.25 3.01
CA THR A 56 11.64 -4.27 3.46
C THR A 56 12.48 -3.83 4.66
N GLY A 57 12.44 -2.53 5.00
CA GLY A 57 13.27 -1.91 6.03
C GLY A 57 14.66 -1.53 5.54
N THR A 58 14.88 -1.48 4.22
CA THR A 58 16.19 -1.18 3.62
C THR A 58 16.17 0.14 2.86
N SER A 59 17.35 0.70 2.57
CA SER A 59 17.46 1.91 1.74
C SER A 59 16.97 1.72 0.30
N MET A 60 16.73 0.47 -0.13
CA MET A 60 16.09 0.19 -1.42
C MET A 60 14.64 0.65 -1.46
N ASP A 61 13.93 0.61 -0.33
CA ASP A 61 12.53 1.02 -0.25
C ASP A 61 12.37 2.49 -0.61
N LEU A 62 13.31 3.35 -0.19
CA LEU A 62 13.28 4.79 -0.52
C LEU A 62 13.38 5.03 -2.03
N ARG A 63 14.18 4.25 -2.74
CA ARG A 63 14.30 4.37 -4.20
C ARG A 63 13.06 3.88 -4.92
N GLN A 64 12.45 2.80 -4.43
CA GLN A 64 11.21 2.26 -5.00
C GLN A 64 10.01 3.18 -4.72
N LEU A 65 9.98 3.83 -3.54
CA LEU A 65 8.91 4.74 -3.15
C LEU A 65 8.78 5.92 -4.13
N GLN A 66 9.91 6.48 -4.58
CA GLN A 66 10.00 7.63 -5.50
C GLN A 66 9.46 7.39 -6.91
N VAL A 67 9.13 6.14 -7.25
CA VAL A 67 8.56 5.76 -8.55
C VAL A 67 7.27 4.95 -8.39
N SER A 68 6.72 4.91 -7.17
CA SER A 68 5.53 4.11 -6.85
C SER A 68 4.25 4.93 -7.03
N PHE A 69 3.12 4.24 -7.16
CA PHE A 69 1.81 4.88 -7.05
C PHE A 69 1.35 4.89 -5.59
N ALA A 70 0.53 5.85 -5.21
CA ALA A 70 -0.17 5.84 -3.94
C ALA A 70 -1.68 5.93 -4.14
N ALA A 71 -2.43 5.02 -3.53
CA ALA A 71 -3.89 5.11 -3.49
C ALA A 71 -4.31 6.17 -2.48
N VAL A 72 -5.13 7.11 -2.93
CA VAL A 72 -5.59 8.27 -2.16
C VAL A 72 -7.10 8.26 -2.02
N THR A 73 -7.59 8.41 -0.80
CA THR A 73 -9.02 8.60 -0.49
C THR A 73 -9.15 9.75 0.50
N ALA A 74 -10.03 10.70 0.19
CA ALA A 74 -10.30 11.86 1.04
C ALA A 74 -11.61 12.54 0.63
N PRO A 75 -12.28 13.29 1.52
CA PRO A 75 -13.39 14.15 1.14
C PRO A 75 -12.99 15.16 0.06
N ALA A 76 -13.89 15.44 -0.89
CA ALA A 76 -13.59 16.25 -2.07
C ALA A 76 -12.89 17.61 -1.79
N PRO A 77 -13.28 18.40 -0.76
CA PRO A 77 -12.60 19.67 -0.47
C PRO A 77 -11.13 19.54 -0.07
N VAL A 78 -10.72 18.39 0.46
CA VAL A 78 -9.38 18.13 1.00
C VAL A 78 -8.61 17.07 0.21
N LEU A 79 -9.21 16.50 -0.83
CA LEU A 79 -8.56 15.55 -1.74
C LEU A 79 -7.24 16.09 -2.33
N PRO A 80 -7.14 17.36 -2.77
CA PRO A 80 -5.88 17.91 -3.26
C PRO A 80 -4.75 17.87 -2.21
N ILE A 81 -5.08 17.92 -0.91
CA ILE A 81 -4.08 17.82 0.16
C ILE A 81 -3.52 16.40 0.22
N ALA A 82 -4.38 15.38 0.18
CA ALA A 82 -3.94 13.98 0.22
C ALA A 82 -3.12 13.61 -1.04
N GLN A 83 -3.48 14.15 -2.21
CA GLN A 83 -2.72 13.98 -3.44
C GLN A 83 -1.35 14.67 -3.36
N ALA A 84 -1.29 15.90 -2.83
CA ALA A 84 -0.03 16.61 -2.65
C ALA A 84 0.91 15.85 -1.70
N LEU A 85 0.39 15.31 -0.59
CA LEU A 85 1.18 14.49 0.34
C LEU A 85 1.73 13.23 -0.33
N ALA A 86 0.97 12.57 -1.21
CA ALA A 86 1.47 11.44 -1.99
C ALA A 86 2.64 11.86 -2.91
N VAL A 87 2.50 12.98 -3.61
CA VAL A 87 3.57 13.53 -4.48
C VAL A 87 4.80 13.92 -3.68
N GLU A 88 4.64 14.51 -2.49
CA GLU A 88 5.76 14.85 -1.59
C GLU A 88 6.50 13.60 -1.08
N LEU A 89 5.81 12.47 -0.92
CA LEU A 89 6.43 11.16 -0.66
C LEU A 89 7.13 10.57 -1.89
N GLY A 90 6.99 11.20 -3.06
CA GLY A 90 7.52 10.75 -4.34
C GLY A 90 6.61 9.75 -5.07
N CYS A 91 5.36 9.64 -4.67
CA CYS A 91 4.40 8.72 -5.27
C CYS A 91 3.47 9.45 -6.26
N GLU A 92 3.10 8.77 -7.34
CA GLU A 92 2.04 9.25 -8.23
C GLU A 92 0.65 8.94 -7.61
N PRO A 93 -0.20 9.95 -7.34
CA PRO A 93 -1.47 9.73 -6.66
C PRO A 93 -2.53 9.14 -7.60
N VAL A 94 -3.20 8.09 -7.14
CA VAL A 94 -4.38 7.51 -7.78
C VAL A 94 -5.55 7.59 -6.82
N VAL A 95 -6.64 8.22 -7.25
CA VAL A 95 -7.85 8.31 -6.43
C VAL A 95 -8.53 6.95 -6.39
N VAL A 96 -8.77 6.43 -5.18
CA VAL A 96 -9.56 5.22 -4.95
C VAL A 96 -10.74 5.62 -4.08
N ASP A 97 -11.96 5.41 -4.57
CA ASP A 97 -13.16 5.72 -3.80
C ASP A 97 -13.26 4.86 -2.54
N GLU A 98 -13.89 5.40 -1.50
CA GLU A 98 -14.10 4.73 -0.20
C GLU A 98 -14.66 3.32 -0.37
N GLY A 99 -15.69 3.16 -1.22
CA GLY A 99 -16.33 1.87 -1.49
C GLY A 99 -15.45 0.85 -2.22
N ASN A 100 -14.35 1.28 -2.83
CA ASN A 100 -13.43 0.44 -3.59
C ASN A 100 -12.20 0.00 -2.78
N ARG A 101 -12.05 0.47 -1.52
CA ARG A 101 -10.86 0.20 -0.70
C ARG A 101 -10.67 -1.28 -0.38
N ALA A 102 -11.75 -2.02 -0.16
CA ALA A 102 -11.67 -3.47 0.03
C ALA A 102 -11.10 -4.18 -1.20
N ALA A 103 -11.62 -3.87 -2.40
CA ALA A 103 -11.14 -4.46 -3.65
C ALA A 103 -9.69 -4.04 -3.97
N TYR A 104 -9.35 -2.77 -3.71
CA TYR A 104 -7.98 -2.29 -3.83
C TYR A 104 -7.02 -3.07 -2.91
N ALA A 105 -7.36 -3.23 -1.63
CA ALA A 105 -6.53 -3.98 -0.70
C ALA A 105 -6.39 -5.45 -1.08
N GLU A 106 -7.47 -6.08 -1.55
CA GLU A 106 -7.42 -7.44 -2.06
C GLU A 106 -6.47 -7.57 -3.26
N ALA A 107 -6.46 -6.60 -4.18
CA ALA A 107 -5.50 -6.59 -5.30
C ALA A 107 -4.04 -6.49 -4.82
N ILE A 108 -3.76 -5.60 -3.85
CA ILE A 108 -2.41 -5.44 -3.27
C ILE A 108 -1.97 -6.69 -2.51
N ALA A 109 -2.85 -7.25 -1.67
CA ALA A 109 -2.59 -8.48 -0.94
C ALA A 109 -2.34 -9.64 -1.91
N THR A 110 -3.18 -9.77 -2.93
CA THR A 110 -3.03 -10.80 -3.98
C THR A 110 -1.66 -10.73 -4.65
N ALA A 111 -1.27 -9.54 -5.12
CA ALA A 111 0.03 -9.37 -5.77
C ALA A 111 1.21 -9.71 -4.84
N SER A 112 1.14 -9.35 -3.56
CA SER A 112 2.28 -9.48 -2.64
C SER A 112 2.36 -10.83 -1.92
N GLU A 113 1.23 -11.39 -1.48
CA GLU A 113 1.17 -12.63 -0.72
C GLU A 113 1.34 -13.85 -1.62
N PHE A 114 0.61 -13.93 -2.74
CA PHE A 114 0.75 -15.06 -3.65
C PHE A 114 2.14 -15.10 -4.29
N SER A 115 2.73 -13.95 -4.61
CA SER A 115 4.13 -13.90 -5.09
C SER A 115 5.09 -14.53 -4.08
N ARG A 116 4.96 -14.21 -2.79
CA ARG A 116 5.78 -14.82 -1.73
C ARG A 116 5.51 -16.32 -1.58
N ALA A 117 4.25 -16.74 -1.64
CA ALA A 117 3.87 -18.15 -1.54
C ALA A 117 4.45 -18.99 -2.69
N ILE A 118 4.32 -18.52 -3.94
CA ILE A 118 4.84 -19.19 -5.15
C ILE A 118 6.37 -19.31 -5.10
N ILE A 119 7.07 -18.24 -4.72
CA ILE A 119 8.53 -18.27 -4.56
C ILE A 119 8.94 -19.22 -3.43
N GLY A 120 8.24 -19.19 -2.30
CA GLY A 120 8.47 -20.11 -1.18
C GLY A 120 8.32 -21.58 -1.58
N GLN A 121 7.24 -21.93 -2.29
CA GLN A 121 7.01 -23.29 -2.78
C GLN A 121 8.07 -23.72 -3.80
N SER A 122 8.39 -22.85 -4.76
CA SER A 122 9.38 -23.14 -5.81
C SER A 122 10.78 -23.36 -5.23
N THR A 123 11.19 -22.52 -4.26
CA THR A 123 12.47 -22.71 -3.59
C THR A 123 12.50 -24.00 -2.76
N SER A 124 11.38 -24.39 -2.13
CA SER A 124 11.29 -25.65 -1.39
C SER A 124 11.46 -26.87 -2.30
N LEU A 125 10.86 -26.86 -3.50
CA LEU A 125 11.02 -27.93 -4.49
C LEU A 125 12.47 -28.09 -4.94
N LEU A 126 13.14 -26.97 -5.25
CA LEU A 126 14.55 -26.98 -5.66
C LEU A 126 15.48 -27.49 -4.55
N ARG A 127 15.22 -27.10 -3.29
CA ARG A 127 15.96 -27.68 -2.14
C ARG A 127 15.75 -29.19 -2.03
N GLY A 128 14.53 -29.66 -2.28
CA GLY A 128 14.19 -31.09 -2.23
C GLY A 128 15.01 -31.96 -3.19
N ILE A 129 15.54 -31.40 -4.26
CA ILE A 129 16.40 -32.09 -5.25
C ILE A 129 17.89 -31.72 -5.12
N GLY A 130 18.29 -31.03 -4.05
CA GLY A 130 19.70 -30.74 -3.74
C GLY A 130 20.26 -29.44 -4.32
N VAL A 131 19.43 -28.50 -4.77
CA VAL A 131 19.92 -27.17 -5.19
C VAL A 131 20.27 -26.33 -3.97
N GLU A 132 21.54 -25.95 -3.84
CA GLU A 132 22.06 -25.21 -2.68
C GLU A 132 21.55 -23.76 -2.60
N ASN A 133 21.52 -23.05 -3.73
CA ASN A 133 21.05 -21.66 -3.82
C ASN A 133 19.81 -21.52 -4.71
N PRO A 134 18.62 -21.99 -4.26
CA PRO A 134 17.40 -21.94 -5.04
C PRO A 134 16.91 -20.51 -5.29
N GLY A 135 17.18 -19.57 -4.37
CA GLY A 135 16.82 -18.16 -4.53
C GLY A 135 17.60 -17.50 -5.66
N GLY A 136 18.92 -17.66 -5.67
CA GLY A 136 19.77 -17.21 -6.77
C GLY A 136 19.41 -17.86 -8.10
N TYR A 137 19.10 -19.17 -8.08
CA TYR A 137 18.65 -19.89 -9.27
C TYR A 137 17.35 -19.31 -9.86
N LEU A 138 16.36 -19.01 -9.02
CA LEU A 138 15.07 -18.51 -9.47
C LEU A 138 15.06 -17.00 -9.79
N SER A 139 16.02 -16.22 -9.29
CA SER A 139 15.98 -14.75 -9.33
C SER A 139 15.74 -14.20 -10.74
N ALA A 140 16.55 -14.59 -11.73
CA ALA A 140 16.44 -14.09 -13.10
C ALA A 140 15.15 -14.57 -13.79
N LEU A 141 14.73 -15.81 -13.51
CA LEU A 141 13.51 -16.40 -14.07
C LEU A 141 12.26 -15.70 -13.55
N VAL A 142 12.17 -15.48 -12.23
CA VAL A 142 11.03 -14.80 -11.60
C VAL A 142 10.97 -13.35 -12.05
N GLN A 143 12.10 -12.63 -12.06
CA GLN A 143 12.15 -11.24 -12.47
C GLN A 143 11.66 -11.05 -13.92
N SER A 144 12.19 -11.83 -14.87
CA SER A 144 11.76 -11.74 -16.29
C SER A 144 10.31 -12.18 -16.50
N THR A 145 9.82 -13.16 -15.74
CA THR A 145 8.42 -13.60 -15.81
C THR A 145 7.46 -12.52 -15.31
N VAL A 146 7.77 -11.89 -14.17
CA VAL A 146 6.96 -10.80 -13.61
C VAL A 146 7.00 -9.57 -14.51
N GLU A 147 8.18 -9.19 -15.00
CA GLU A 147 8.31 -8.05 -15.92
C GLU A 147 7.46 -8.24 -17.19
N ARG A 148 7.49 -9.44 -17.78
CA ARG A 148 6.66 -9.76 -18.94
C ARG A 148 5.17 -9.67 -18.62
N ALA A 149 4.72 -10.26 -17.51
CA ALA A 149 3.32 -10.21 -17.10
C ALA A 149 2.84 -8.77 -16.86
N LEU A 150 3.67 -7.91 -16.27
CA LEU A 150 3.35 -6.50 -16.07
C LEU A 150 3.26 -5.73 -17.39
N ARG A 151 4.17 -5.99 -18.34
CA ARG A 151 4.10 -5.38 -19.69
C ARG A 151 2.82 -5.78 -20.44
N GLU A 152 2.43 -7.05 -20.34
CA GLU A 152 1.19 -7.57 -20.95
C GLU A 152 -0.09 -6.97 -20.31
N ALA A 153 -0.02 -6.58 -19.04
CA ALA A 153 -1.14 -6.02 -18.28
C ALA A 153 -1.22 -4.48 -18.28
N SER A 154 -0.23 -3.77 -18.83
CA SER A 154 -0.17 -2.31 -18.84
C SER A 154 -0.85 -1.73 -20.09
N ASP A 155 -1.67 -0.69 -19.92
CA ASP A 155 -2.26 0.08 -21.02
C ASP A 155 -2.15 1.61 -20.75
N PRO A 156 -1.45 2.40 -21.59
CA PRO A 156 -0.63 1.96 -22.72
C PRO A 156 0.63 1.20 -22.25
N PRO A 157 1.31 0.46 -23.15
CA PRO A 157 2.49 -0.32 -22.80
C PRO A 157 3.59 0.55 -22.18
N VAL A 158 4.24 0.06 -21.12
CA VAL A 158 5.43 0.72 -20.55
C VAL A 158 6.54 0.71 -21.61
N LEU A 159 7.04 1.90 -21.98
CA LEU A 159 8.14 2.10 -22.95
C LEU A 159 9.44 1.42 -22.52
#